data_AF-A0A358FWQ0-F1
#
_entry.id   AF-A0A358FWQ0-F1
#
_cell.length_a   1.000
_cell.length_b   1.000
_cell.length_c   1.000
_cell.angle_alpha   90.00
_cell.angle_beta   90.00
_cell.angle_gamma   90.00
#
_symmetry.space_group_name_H-M   'P 1'
#
loop_
_entity.id
_entity.type
_entity.pdbx_description
1 polymer ?
#
loop_
_entity_poly.entity_id
_entity_poly.type
_entity_poly.pdbx_seq_one_letter_code
_entity_poly.pdbx_strand_id
1 'polypeptide(L)'
;MPQQWSPSSWKDHPIKQQPAWPDEAAYENALKHVASMPPLVFAGEARSLQANLAKVAAGNAFLLQAGDCAESFEEFSADNIREKLRVILQMAVVLTYSMGVPVVKVGRIAGQFAKPRSSDTEIVGDLELPSFRGHIVNDPTTTEAARIPNPERLVQAYHQSASTLNLVRAFTKGGFAALDRVHAWNQEFVASSEEGQRYENMATEIDRALRFMSAIGMDIDTNSHLREVDVWTSHEALLLGYEESLTRRDSTSGNWFDCSAHMLWIGERTRELDGAHIEFLRGVSNPIGCKVGPTMTGDEVIALCEALNPAMIPGRLTLISRMGADIVEDRLRPLLRAVKDAGHPVVWACDPMHGN
;
A
#
# COMPACT_ATOMS: atom_id res chain seq x y z
N MET A 1 -6.65 -12.11 31.06
CA MET A 1 -7.52 -11.30 30.19
C MET A 1 -6.69 -10.90 28.99
N PRO A 2 -7.22 -10.87 27.75
CA PRO A 2 -6.46 -10.33 26.62
C PRO A 2 -6.02 -8.90 26.96
N GLN A 3 -4.75 -8.58 26.73
CA GLN A 3 -4.20 -7.25 27.01
C GLN A 3 -4.98 -6.22 26.20
N GLN A 4 -5.44 -5.16 26.88
CA GLN A 4 -6.21 -4.10 26.24
C GLN A 4 -5.32 -3.38 25.23
N TRP A 5 -5.70 -3.41 23.96
CA TRP A 5 -4.93 -2.78 22.89
C TRP A 5 -4.88 -1.26 23.10
N SER A 6 -3.72 -0.68 22.79
CA SER A 6 -3.53 0.76 22.65
C SER A 6 -2.53 1.05 21.52
N PRO A 7 -2.46 2.27 20.98
CA PRO A 7 -1.46 2.61 19.97
C PRO A 7 -0.01 2.32 20.39
N SER A 8 0.28 2.23 21.70
CA SER A 8 1.61 1.94 22.24
C SER A 8 1.81 0.50 22.69
N SER A 9 0.78 -0.36 22.64
CA SER A 9 0.84 -1.75 23.14
C SER A 9 1.87 -2.63 22.42
N TRP A 10 2.22 -2.29 21.18
CA TRP A 10 3.29 -2.96 20.42
C TRP A 10 4.67 -2.89 21.08
N LYS A 11 4.91 -1.91 21.96
CA LYS A 11 6.19 -1.74 22.68
C LYS A 11 6.48 -2.88 23.66
N ASP A 12 5.43 -3.64 24.06
CA ASP A 12 5.55 -4.79 24.95
C ASP A 12 5.87 -6.10 24.18
N HIS A 13 6.03 -6.04 22.87
CA HIS A 13 6.23 -7.19 21.99
C HIS A 13 7.60 -7.19 21.31
N PRO A 14 8.16 -8.37 20.95
CA PRO A 14 9.37 -8.45 20.14
C PRO A 14 9.21 -7.69 18.82
N ILE A 15 10.20 -6.88 18.48
CA ILE A 15 10.20 -6.08 17.25
C ILE A 15 11.45 -6.35 16.42
N LYS A 16 11.28 -6.36 15.09
CA LYS A 16 12.37 -6.50 14.12
C LYS A 16 12.46 -5.29 13.21
N GLN A 17 13.58 -5.19 12.49
CA GLN A 17 13.79 -4.23 11.41
C GLN A 17 13.78 -2.73 11.81
N GLN A 18 13.83 -2.41 13.10
CA GLN A 18 13.92 -1.03 13.56
C GLN A 18 15.34 -0.46 13.37
N PRO A 19 15.48 0.83 13.02
CA PRO A 19 16.77 1.50 13.02
C PRO A 19 17.32 1.62 14.44
N ALA A 20 18.65 1.54 14.57
CA ALA A 20 19.34 1.94 15.79
C ALA A 20 19.49 3.47 15.79
N TRP A 21 18.53 4.19 16.36
CA TRP A 21 18.58 5.65 16.47
C TRP A 21 19.73 6.06 17.40
N PRO A 22 20.65 6.94 16.95
CA PRO A 22 21.83 7.30 17.75
C PRO A 22 21.50 8.21 18.94
N ASP A 23 20.39 8.96 18.84
CA ASP A 23 19.91 9.88 19.88
C ASP A 23 18.40 9.63 20.11
N GLU A 24 18.09 8.99 21.23
CA GLU A 24 16.73 8.67 21.63
C GLU A 24 15.89 9.92 21.92
N ALA A 25 16.49 10.98 22.47
CA ALA A 25 15.77 12.22 22.75
C ALA A 25 15.40 12.95 21.45
N ALA A 26 16.29 12.94 20.46
CA ALA A 26 15.99 13.46 19.13
C ALA A 26 14.89 12.63 18.44
N TYR A 27 14.94 11.29 18.56
CA TYR A 27 13.90 10.40 18.05
C TYR A 27 12.52 10.69 18.64
N GLU A 28 12.41 10.74 19.96
CA GLU A 28 11.17 11.04 20.66
C GLU A 28 10.63 12.45 20.34
N ASN A 29 11.52 13.44 20.15
CA ASN A 29 11.12 14.78 19.74
C ASN A 29 10.56 14.81 18.31
N ALA A 30 11.19 14.10 17.37
CA ALA A 30 10.69 13.98 16.00
C ALA A 30 9.31 13.29 15.98
N LEU A 31 9.13 12.21 16.76
CA LEU A 31 7.84 11.53 16.88
C LEU A 31 6.74 12.42 17.46
N LYS A 32 7.04 13.20 18.51
CA LYS A 32 6.11 14.20 19.07
C LYS A 32 5.75 15.28 18.06
N HIS A 33 6.71 15.71 17.25
CA HIS A 33 6.46 16.69 16.19
C HIS A 33 5.48 16.12 15.17
N VAL A 34 5.72 14.92 14.64
CA VAL A 34 4.79 14.23 13.72
C VAL A 34 3.40 14.04 14.37
N ALA A 35 3.35 13.65 15.64
CA ALA A 35 2.09 13.45 16.36
C ALA A 35 1.25 14.73 16.51
N SER A 36 1.89 15.90 16.53
CA SER A 36 1.20 17.19 16.57
C SER A 36 0.59 17.61 15.23
N MET A 37 0.97 16.96 14.12
CA MET A 37 0.52 17.31 12.79
C MET A 37 -0.83 16.67 12.42
N PRO A 38 -1.57 17.27 11.46
CA PRO A 38 -2.81 16.70 10.95
C PRO A 38 -2.65 15.25 10.43
N PRO A 39 -3.71 14.43 10.47
CA PRO A 39 -3.69 13.13 9.81
C PRO A 39 -3.54 13.27 8.28
N LEU A 40 -2.91 12.29 7.63
CA LEU A 40 -2.82 12.26 6.16
C LEU A 40 -4.15 11.79 5.53
N VAL A 41 -4.84 10.85 6.18
CA VAL A 41 -6.13 10.33 5.71
C VAL A 41 -7.22 10.45 6.76
N PHE A 42 -8.47 10.60 6.31
CA PHE A 42 -9.62 10.58 7.20
C PHE A 42 -10.12 9.15 7.44
N ALA A 43 -10.55 8.82 8.67
CA ALA A 43 -11.02 7.48 9.03
C ALA A 43 -12.18 6.97 8.16
N GLY A 44 -13.07 7.87 7.70
CA GLY A 44 -14.15 7.52 6.78
C GLY A 44 -13.66 7.02 5.42
N GLU A 45 -12.50 7.49 4.96
CA GLU A 45 -11.88 7.06 3.70
C GLU A 45 -11.35 5.63 3.80
N ALA A 46 -10.69 5.28 4.90
CA ALA A 46 -10.25 3.91 5.18
C ALA A 46 -11.44 2.94 5.25
N ARG A 47 -12.57 3.35 5.84
CA ARG A 47 -13.81 2.55 5.83
C ARG A 47 -14.38 2.35 4.42
N SER A 48 -14.37 3.38 3.58
CA SER A 48 -14.78 3.28 2.18
C SER A 48 -13.89 2.32 1.40
N LEU A 49 -12.57 2.35 1.63
CA LEU A 49 -11.65 1.37 1.06
C LEU A 49 -11.98 -0.04 1.54
N GLN A 50 -12.20 -0.26 2.85
CA GLN A 50 -12.57 -1.57 3.38
C GLN A 50 -13.87 -2.12 2.73
N ALA A 51 -14.88 -1.27 2.55
CA ALA A 51 -16.12 -1.65 1.87
C ALA A 51 -15.89 -2.02 0.39
N ASN A 52 -14.96 -1.37 -0.29
CA ASN A 52 -14.56 -1.72 -1.65
C ASN A 52 -13.75 -3.02 -1.69
N LEU A 53 -12.86 -3.26 -0.74
CA LEU A 53 -12.13 -4.53 -0.59
C LEU A 53 -13.06 -5.69 -0.22
N ALA A 54 -14.17 -5.44 0.48
CA ALA A 54 -15.20 -6.44 0.72
C ALA A 54 -15.82 -6.94 -0.58
N LYS A 55 -16.01 -6.05 -1.57
CA LYS A 55 -16.46 -6.44 -2.92
C LYS A 55 -15.41 -7.28 -3.63
N VAL A 56 -14.12 -6.99 -3.45
CA VAL A 56 -13.02 -7.80 -4.00
C VAL A 56 -13.04 -9.20 -3.38
N ALA A 57 -13.15 -9.31 -2.05
CA ALA A 57 -13.26 -10.60 -1.37
C ALA A 57 -14.47 -11.44 -1.84
N ALA A 58 -15.56 -10.77 -2.22
CA ALA A 58 -16.76 -11.40 -2.78
C ALA A 58 -16.68 -11.71 -4.28
N GLY A 59 -15.57 -11.40 -4.97
CA GLY A 59 -15.41 -11.60 -6.42
C GLY A 59 -16.14 -10.57 -7.30
N ASN A 60 -16.63 -9.47 -6.73
CA ASN A 60 -17.39 -8.42 -7.41
C ASN A 60 -16.54 -7.18 -7.75
N ALA A 61 -15.23 -7.23 -7.50
CA ALA A 61 -14.26 -6.18 -7.82
C ALA A 61 -12.86 -6.80 -7.89
N PHE A 62 -11.88 -6.06 -8.41
CA PHE A 62 -10.48 -6.47 -8.50
C PHE A 62 -9.57 -5.46 -7.79
N LEU A 63 -8.55 -5.92 -7.06
CA LEU A 63 -7.57 -5.03 -6.41
C LEU A 63 -6.37 -4.79 -7.34
N LEU A 64 -6.08 -3.53 -7.64
CA LEU A 64 -4.81 -3.09 -8.22
C LEU A 64 -4.03 -2.31 -7.14
N GLN A 65 -2.94 -2.88 -6.64
CA GLN A 65 -2.00 -2.19 -5.76
C GLN A 65 -0.66 -2.01 -6.47
N ALA A 66 -0.22 -0.76 -6.68
CA ALA A 66 0.97 -0.46 -7.48
C ALA A 66 1.66 0.84 -7.07
N GLY A 67 2.97 0.96 -7.33
CA GLY A 67 3.78 2.14 -7.01
C GLY A 67 5.22 1.73 -6.70
N ASP A 68 5.98 2.61 -6.06
CA ASP A 68 7.42 2.41 -5.86
C ASP A 68 7.73 1.25 -4.90
N CYS A 69 8.92 0.67 -5.07
CA CYS A 69 9.47 -0.23 -4.05
C CYS A 69 9.71 0.54 -2.75
N ALA A 70 10.41 1.68 -2.85
CA ALA A 70 10.54 2.69 -1.81
C ALA A 70 10.53 4.07 -2.49
N GLU A 71 9.71 5.00 -2.01
CA GLU A 71 9.69 6.39 -2.45
C GLU A 71 11.02 7.08 -2.09
N SER A 72 11.48 7.98 -2.97
CA SER A 72 12.71 8.75 -2.78
C SER A 72 12.41 10.18 -2.37
N PHE A 73 13.24 10.74 -1.49
CA PHE A 73 13.20 12.19 -1.18
C PHE A 73 13.76 13.04 -2.31
N GLU A 74 14.58 12.46 -3.18
CA GLU A 74 15.23 13.16 -4.29
C GLU A 74 14.33 13.21 -5.53
N GLU A 75 13.52 12.17 -5.74
CA GLU A 75 12.57 12.09 -6.86
C GLU A 75 11.21 12.73 -6.54
N PHE A 76 11.22 13.76 -5.70
CA PHE A 76 10.02 14.46 -5.25
C PHE A 76 9.67 15.63 -6.19
N SER A 77 8.84 15.37 -7.19
CA SER A 77 8.33 16.39 -8.11
C SER A 77 6.88 16.13 -8.49
N ALA A 78 6.16 17.19 -8.89
CA ALA A 78 4.80 17.07 -9.37
C ALA A 78 4.69 16.19 -10.62
N ASP A 79 5.68 16.27 -11.51
CA ASP A 79 5.74 15.44 -12.72
C ASP A 79 5.90 13.95 -12.36
N ASN A 80 6.78 13.60 -11.44
CA ASN A 80 6.96 12.21 -11.03
C ASN A 80 5.69 11.63 -10.39
N ILE A 81 5.00 12.41 -9.56
CA ILE A 81 3.72 12.01 -8.96
C ILE A 81 2.65 11.80 -10.04
N ARG A 82 2.59 12.73 -11.02
CA ARG A 82 1.66 12.64 -12.16
C ARG A 82 1.92 11.39 -12.98
N GLU A 83 3.16 11.09 -13.36
CA GLU A 83 3.49 9.93 -14.18
C GLU A 83 3.24 8.61 -13.43
N LYS A 84 3.52 8.53 -12.13
CA LYS A 84 3.14 7.37 -11.30
C LYS A 84 1.64 7.14 -11.30
N LEU A 85 0.86 8.20 -11.10
CA LEU A 85 -0.59 8.13 -11.14
C LEU A 85 -1.09 7.74 -12.54
N ARG A 86 -0.50 8.28 -13.60
CA ARG A 86 -0.79 7.94 -14.99
C ARG A 86 -0.71 6.42 -15.20
N VAL A 87 0.40 5.80 -14.81
CA VAL A 87 0.61 4.34 -14.96
C VAL A 87 -0.45 3.54 -14.18
N ILE A 88 -0.74 3.92 -12.93
CA ILE A 88 -1.78 3.24 -12.12
C ILE A 88 -3.15 3.31 -12.81
N LEU A 89 -3.52 4.47 -13.35
CA LEU A 89 -4.81 4.65 -14.03
C LEU A 89 -4.88 3.91 -15.36
N GLN A 90 -3.79 3.89 -16.14
CA GLN A 90 -3.69 3.13 -17.38
C GLN A 90 -3.93 1.63 -17.15
N MET A 91 -3.25 1.05 -16.15
CA MET A 91 -3.47 -0.34 -15.73
C MET A 91 -4.91 -0.57 -15.26
N ALA A 92 -5.46 0.35 -14.48
CA ALA A 92 -6.80 0.22 -13.93
C ALA A 92 -7.88 0.16 -15.01
N VAL A 93 -7.79 0.97 -16.07
CA VAL A 93 -8.76 0.97 -17.17
C VAL A 93 -8.69 -0.35 -17.96
N VAL A 94 -7.48 -0.82 -18.26
CA VAL A 94 -7.26 -2.11 -18.94
C VAL A 94 -7.84 -3.27 -18.14
N LEU A 95 -7.58 -3.30 -16.83
CA LEU A 95 -8.12 -4.34 -15.93
C LEU A 95 -9.63 -4.23 -15.78
N THR A 96 -10.19 -3.02 -15.68
CA THR A 96 -11.64 -2.82 -15.57
C THR A 96 -12.35 -3.35 -16.80
N TYR A 97 -11.81 -3.05 -18.00
CA TYR A 97 -12.37 -3.56 -19.25
C TYR A 97 -12.26 -5.08 -19.34
N SER A 98 -11.07 -5.63 -19.10
CA SER A 98 -10.79 -7.06 -19.28
C SER A 98 -11.51 -7.95 -18.27
N MET A 99 -11.67 -7.48 -17.04
CA MET A 99 -12.28 -8.26 -15.95
C MET A 99 -13.80 -8.05 -15.86
N GLY A 100 -14.34 -6.98 -16.47
CA GLY A 100 -15.76 -6.64 -16.41
C GLY A 100 -16.27 -6.27 -15.01
N VAL A 101 -15.37 -5.99 -14.07
CA VAL A 101 -15.70 -5.60 -12.67
C VAL A 101 -14.92 -4.36 -12.26
N PRO A 102 -15.39 -3.60 -11.26
CA PRO A 102 -14.68 -2.42 -10.75
C PRO A 102 -13.28 -2.76 -10.24
N VAL A 103 -12.29 -1.92 -10.58
CA VAL A 103 -10.93 -2.03 -10.03
C VAL A 103 -10.75 -1.07 -8.85
N VAL A 104 -10.38 -1.57 -7.68
CA VAL A 104 -9.97 -0.81 -6.50
C VAL A 104 -8.50 -0.45 -6.64
N LYS A 105 -8.19 0.85 -6.71
CA LYS A 105 -6.84 1.36 -6.99
C LYS A 105 -6.16 1.80 -5.70
N VAL A 106 -5.07 1.14 -5.33
CA VAL A 106 -4.30 1.44 -4.12
C VAL A 106 -2.85 1.74 -4.51
N GLY A 107 -2.42 2.98 -4.35
CA GLY A 107 -1.04 3.38 -4.59
C GLY A 107 -0.10 2.96 -3.46
N ARG A 108 1.10 2.49 -3.81
CA ARG A 108 2.27 2.51 -2.92
C ARG A 108 2.91 3.89 -3.04
N ILE A 109 2.29 4.87 -2.38
CA ILE A 109 2.56 6.30 -2.58
C ILE A 109 2.17 7.10 -1.33
N ALA A 110 2.86 8.22 -1.11
CA ALA A 110 2.67 9.12 0.03
C ALA A 110 2.95 8.47 1.39
N GLY A 111 3.95 7.60 1.49
CA GLY A 111 4.36 6.99 2.76
C GLY A 111 5.30 5.80 2.65
N GLN A 112 5.57 5.30 1.44
CA GLN A 112 6.36 4.09 1.20
C GLN A 112 7.86 4.37 1.26
N PHE A 113 8.35 5.00 2.32
CA PHE A 113 9.75 5.43 2.45
C PHE A 113 10.66 4.43 3.15
N ALA A 114 10.10 3.50 3.94
CA ALA A 114 10.87 2.54 4.72
C ALA A 114 11.06 1.22 3.96
N LYS A 115 12.19 0.55 4.18
CA LYS A 115 12.51 -0.74 3.55
C LYS A 115 13.13 -1.71 4.56
N PRO A 116 12.60 -2.94 4.70
CA PRO A 116 13.24 -3.96 5.52
C PRO A 116 14.48 -4.52 4.80
N ARG A 117 15.47 -4.95 5.57
CA ARG A 117 16.75 -5.46 5.05
C ARG A 117 17.05 -6.86 5.58
N SER A 118 17.66 -7.68 4.73
CA SER A 118 18.11 -9.03 5.12
C SER A 118 19.35 -9.01 6.02
N SER A 119 20.13 -7.92 5.99
CA SER A 119 21.36 -7.73 6.75
C SER A 119 21.39 -6.29 7.29
N ASP A 120 22.03 -6.10 8.43
CA ASP A 120 22.22 -4.76 9.02
C ASP A 120 23.34 -3.97 8.33
N THR A 121 24.26 -4.66 7.65
CA THR A 121 25.31 -4.08 6.81
C THR A 121 25.16 -4.50 5.35
N GLU A 122 25.73 -3.70 4.44
CA GLU A 122 25.84 -3.98 3.02
C GLU A 122 27.23 -3.62 2.50
N ILE A 123 27.71 -4.37 1.51
CA ILE A 123 28.99 -4.10 0.85
C ILE A 123 28.71 -3.29 -0.41
N VAL A 124 29.28 -2.09 -0.50
CA VAL A 124 29.21 -1.22 -1.69
C VAL A 124 30.63 -0.89 -2.15
N GLY A 125 31.05 -1.53 -3.23
CA GLY A 125 32.46 -1.54 -3.62
C GLY A 125 33.31 -2.24 -2.56
N ASP A 126 34.31 -1.55 -2.03
CA ASP A 126 35.21 -2.06 -0.98
C ASP A 126 34.79 -1.65 0.43
N LEU A 127 33.65 -0.95 0.59
CA LEU A 127 33.16 -0.45 1.88
C LEU A 127 32.06 -1.35 2.44
N GLU A 128 32.19 -1.75 3.71
CA GLU A 128 31.09 -2.30 4.50
C GLU A 128 30.39 -1.17 5.25
N LEU A 129 29.10 -0.95 4.96
CA LEU A 129 28.31 0.17 5.48
C LEU A 129 27.03 -0.33 6.14
N PRO A 130 26.45 0.39 7.12
CA PRO A 130 25.08 0.10 7.55
C PRO A 130 24.13 0.16 6.36
N SER A 131 23.22 -0.80 6.27
CA SER A 131 22.29 -0.92 5.15
C SER A 131 21.41 0.33 5.01
N PHE A 132 21.22 0.78 3.78
CA PHE A 132 20.14 1.72 3.47
C PHE A 132 18.77 1.13 3.84
N ARG A 133 18.02 1.79 4.73
CA ARG A 133 16.69 1.34 5.19
C ARG A 133 15.55 2.19 4.63
N GLY A 134 15.84 2.97 3.60
CA GLY A 134 14.91 3.90 2.99
C GLY A 134 15.08 5.32 3.52
N HIS A 135 14.61 6.31 2.74
CA HIS A 135 14.91 7.72 2.96
C HIS A 135 14.36 8.28 4.28
N ILE A 136 13.32 7.66 4.85
CA ILE A 136 12.79 7.99 6.18
C ILE A 136 13.74 7.62 7.33
N VAL A 137 14.73 6.76 7.08
CA VAL A 137 15.71 6.33 8.09
C VAL A 137 17.07 7.00 7.86
N ASN A 138 17.69 6.75 6.71
CA ASN A 138 19.05 7.17 6.41
C ASN A 138 19.21 7.56 4.93
N ASP A 139 20.39 8.03 4.54
CA ASP A 139 20.67 8.52 3.19
C ASP A 139 21.22 7.41 2.28
N PRO A 140 20.85 7.36 0.99
CA PRO A 140 21.35 6.35 0.05
C PRO A 140 22.85 6.52 -0.29
N THR A 141 23.46 7.69 -0.03
CA THR A 141 24.87 7.97 -0.31
C THR A 141 25.80 6.96 0.37
N THR A 142 26.82 6.50 -0.35
CA THR A 142 27.74 5.43 0.05
C THR A 142 28.86 5.93 0.96
N THR A 143 28.50 6.52 2.10
CA THR A 143 29.45 6.94 3.16
C THR A 143 28.93 6.55 4.53
N GLU A 144 29.81 6.28 5.51
CA GLU A 144 29.39 5.91 6.88
C GLU A 144 28.46 6.97 7.50
N ALA A 145 28.82 8.25 7.38
CA ALA A 145 28.03 9.36 7.92
C ALA A 145 26.61 9.44 7.32
N ALA A 146 26.48 9.18 6.01
CA ALA A 146 25.19 9.14 5.32
C ALA A 146 24.27 8.01 5.81
N ARG A 147 24.85 6.90 6.26
CA ARG A 147 24.11 5.73 6.74
C ARG A 147 23.60 5.83 8.17
N ILE A 148 24.08 6.80 8.96
CA ILE A 148 23.61 7.02 10.33
C ILE A 148 22.11 7.40 10.29
N PRO A 149 21.24 6.67 11.00
CA PRO A 149 19.82 7.03 11.08
C PRO A 149 19.62 8.45 11.61
N ASN A 150 18.76 9.23 10.93
CA ASN A 150 18.47 10.61 11.29
C ASN A 150 16.97 10.78 11.59
N PRO A 151 16.58 10.99 12.86
CA PRO A 151 15.17 11.18 13.24
C PRO A 151 14.42 12.30 12.50
N GLU A 152 15.09 13.38 12.07
CA GLU A 152 14.43 14.47 11.34
C GLU A 152 13.85 14.00 10.00
N ARG A 153 14.33 12.88 9.45
CA ARG A 153 13.78 12.26 8.24
C ARG A 153 12.35 11.75 8.45
N LEU A 154 11.93 11.49 9.69
CA LEU A 154 10.53 11.15 10.03
C LEU A 154 9.61 12.35 9.77
N VAL A 155 10.04 13.54 10.18
CA VAL A 155 9.31 14.80 9.95
C VAL A 155 9.29 15.13 8.45
N GLN A 156 10.43 14.98 7.78
CA GLN A 156 10.52 15.16 6.33
C GLN A 156 9.60 14.21 5.56
N ALA A 157 9.57 12.93 5.92
CA ALA A 157 8.69 11.93 5.31
C ALA A 157 7.22 12.34 5.42
N TYR A 158 6.78 12.82 6.59
CA TYR A 158 5.42 13.34 6.76
C TYR A 158 5.11 14.49 5.79
N HIS A 159 6.00 15.50 5.67
CA HIS A 159 5.75 16.63 4.78
C HIS A 159 5.69 16.23 3.30
N GLN A 160 6.54 15.29 2.90
CA GLN A 160 6.52 14.75 1.56
C GLN A 160 5.27 13.90 1.29
N SER A 161 4.85 13.08 2.24
CA SER A 161 3.57 12.35 2.18
C SER A 161 2.38 13.29 2.03
N ALA A 162 2.29 14.33 2.88
CA ALA A 162 1.19 15.28 2.85
C ALA A 162 1.10 16.02 1.51
N SER A 163 2.25 16.49 0.99
CA SER A 163 2.33 17.19 -0.29
C SER A 163 1.98 16.27 -1.46
N THR A 164 2.48 15.03 -1.43
CA THR A 164 2.20 14.01 -2.45
C THR A 164 0.72 13.66 -2.48
N LEU A 165 0.13 13.37 -1.31
CA LEU A 165 -1.28 13.02 -1.19
C LEU A 165 -2.20 14.18 -1.61
N ASN A 166 -1.87 15.42 -1.25
CA ASN A 166 -2.60 16.59 -1.72
C ASN A 166 -2.65 16.65 -3.26
N LEU A 167 -1.53 16.40 -3.92
CA LEU A 167 -1.46 16.40 -5.38
C LEU A 167 -2.19 15.20 -6.01
N VAL A 168 -2.09 14.01 -5.41
CA VAL A 168 -2.87 12.82 -5.82
C VAL A 168 -4.37 13.12 -5.76
N ARG A 169 -4.85 13.74 -4.68
CA ARG A 169 -6.25 14.16 -4.54
C ARG A 169 -6.64 15.18 -5.62
N ALA A 170 -5.80 16.17 -5.87
CA ALA A 170 -6.04 17.17 -6.91
C ALA A 170 -6.13 16.55 -8.30
N PHE A 171 -5.26 15.62 -8.66
CA PHE A 171 -5.32 14.96 -9.98
C PHE A 171 -6.52 14.01 -10.11
N THR A 172 -6.83 13.25 -9.07
CA THR A 172 -7.91 12.26 -9.13
C THR A 172 -9.31 12.86 -9.12
N LYS A 173 -9.47 14.09 -8.58
CA LYS A 173 -10.74 14.83 -8.53
C LYS A 173 -10.82 16.01 -9.50
N GLY A 174 -9.68 16.53 -9.96
CA GLY A 174 -9.58 17.70 -10.84
C GLY A 174 -9.66 17.41 -12.34
N GLY A 175 -10.08 16.21 -12.74
CA GLY A 175 -10.28 15.81 -14.14
C GLY A 175 -9.04 15.30 -14.87
N PHE A 176 -7.87 15.22 -14.23
CA PHE A 176 -6.72 14.51 -14.83
C PHE A 176 -7.03 13.03 -15.02
N ALA A 177 -7.78 12.44 -14.09
CA ALA A 177 -8.18 11.03 -14.12
C ALA A 177 -9.46 10.74 -14.93
N ALA A 178 -9.93 11.69 -15.74
CA ALA A 178 -11.09 11.47 -16.61
C ALA A 178 -10.81 10.32 -17.61
N LEU A 179 -11.82 9.49 -17.82
CA LEU A 179 -11.66 8.21 -18.52
C LEU A 179 -11.20 8.37 -19.99
N ASP A 180 -11.61 9.44 -20.66
CA ASP A 180 -11.19 9.82 -22.01
C ASP A 180 -9.68 10.13 -22.08
N ARG A 181 -9.15 10.86 -21.09
CA ARG A 181 -7.71 11.17 -21.01
C ARG A 181 -6.89 9.93 -20.75
N VAL A 182 -7.32 9.09 -19.81
CA VAL A 182 -6.64 7.83 -19.51
C VAL A 182 -6.63 6.92 -20.74
N HIS A 183 -7.73 6.89 -21.49
CA HIS A 183 -7.80 6.14 -22.73
C HIS A 183 -6.85 6.67 -23.81
N ALA A 184 -6.77 7.99 -23.99
CA ALA A 184 -5.83 8.62 -24.92
C ALA A 184 -4.36 8.25 -24.62
N TRP A 185 -3.98 8.20 -23.34
CA TRP A 185 -2.63 7.75 -22.95
C TRP A 185 -2.34 6.29 -23.31
N ASN A 186 -3.34 5.42 -23.22
CA ASN A 186 -3.20 4.02 -23.63
C ASN A 186 -3.02 3.91 -25.14
N GLN A 187 -3.72 4.72 -25.94
CA GLN A 187 -3.52 4.76 -27.39
C GLN A 187 -2.11 5.23 -27.77
N GLU A 188 -1.59 6.26 -27.07
CA GLU A 188 -0.21 6.74 -27.28
C GLU A 188 0.82 5.64 -26.96
N PHE A 189 0.64 4.92 -25.84
CA PHE A 189 1.49 3.79 -25.48
C PHE A 189 1.46 2.66 -26.53
N VAL A 190 0.25 2.31 -27.00
CA VAL A 190 0.07 1.29 -28.05
C VAL A 190 0.77 1.69 -29.34
N ALA A 191 0.64 2.96 -29.75
CA ALA A 191 1.23 3.46 -31.00
C ALA A 191 2.76 3.56 -30.95
N SER A 192 3.35 3.66 -29.76
CA SER A 192 4.78 3.89 -29.55
C SER A 192 5.59 2.65 -29.16
N SER A 193 4.96 1.51 -28.89
CA SER A 193 5.63 0.27 -28.46
C SER A 193 5.33 -0.94 -29.35
N GLU A 194 6.35 -1.76 -29.60
CA GLU A 194 6.24 -2.98 -30.42
C GLU A 194 5.32 -4.02 -29.76
N GLU A 195 5.37 -4.11 -28.44
CA GLU A 195 4.45 -4.89 -27.60
C GLU A 195 3.05 -4.28 -27.56
N GLY A 196 2.93 -2.96 -27.78
CA GLY A 196 1.70 -2.19 -27.82
C GLY A 196 0.73 -2.66 -28.89
N GLN A 197 1.22 -3.13 -30.05
CA GLN A 197 0.38 -3.67 -31.12
C GLN A 197 -0.48 -4.85 -30.65
N ARG A 198 0.00 -5.65 -29.68
CA ARG A 198 -0.79 -6.74 -29.08
C ARG A 198 -2.00 -6.24 -28.30
N TYR A 199 -1.97 -4.99 -27.83
CA TYR A 199 -3.03 -4.33 -27.08
C TYR A 199 -3.90 -3.41 -27.93
N GLU A 200 -3.62 -3.25 -29.23
CA GLU A 200 -4.37 -2.39 -30.14
C GLU A 200 -5.86 -2.77 -30.23
N ASN A 201 -6.13 -4.08 -30.29
CA ASN A 201 -7.51 -4.59 -30.29
C ASN A 201 -8.25 -4.17 -29.01
N MET A 202 -7.61 -4.34 -27.85
CA MET A 202 -8.18 -3.96 -26.56
C MET A 202 -8.39 -2.45 -26.45
N ALA A 203 -7.43 -1.65 -26.90
CA ALA A 203 -7.58 -0.19 -26.94
C ALA A 203 -8.75 0.23 -27.84
N THR A 204 -8.88 -0.37 -29.03
CA THR A 204 -10.00 -0.11 -29.95
C THR A 204 -11.35 -0.49 -29.33
N GLU A 205 -11.40 -1.60 -28.60
CA GLU A 205 -12.60 -2.06 -27.91
C GLU A 205 -13.02 -1.13 -26.77
N ILE A 206 -12.07 -0.62 -26.00
CA ILE A 206 -12.32 0.40 -24.97
C ILE A 206 -12.85 1.70 -25.61
N ASP A 207 -12.25 2.19 -26.70
CA ASP A 207 -12.74 3.37 -27.43
C ASP A 207 -14.21 3.21 -27.86
N ARG A 208 -14.56 2.05 -28.42
CA ARG A 208 -15.93 1.73 -28.81
C ARG A 208 -16.90 1.74 -27.62
N ALA A 209 -16.49 1.19 -26.49
CA ALA A 209 -17.30 1.18 -25.27
C ALA A 209 -17.55 2.61 -24.75
N LEU A 210 -16.52 3.46 -24.73
CA LEU A 210 -16.66 4.87 -24.31
C LEU A 210 -17.57 5.66 -25.26
N ARG A 211 -17.44 5.46 -26.57
CA ARG A 211 -18.35 6.06 -27.56
C ARG A 211 -19.79 5.59 -27.39
N PHE A 212 -19.99 4.30 -27.08
CA PHE A 212 -21.31 3.77 -26.79
C PHE A 212 -21.92 4.42 -25.54
N MET A 213 -21.16 4.55 -24.45
CA MET A 213 -21.60 5.25 -23.23
C MET A 213 -22.02 6.69 -23.52
N SER A 214 -21.22 7.43 -24.29
CA SER A 214 -21.56 8.79 -24.72
C SER A 214 -22.85 8.81 -25.56
N ALA A 215 -23.00 7.87 -26.51
CA ALA A 215 -24.16 7.79 -27.40
C ALA A 215 -25.49 7.50 -26.67
N ILE A 216 -25.45 6.83 -25.51
CA ILE A 216 -26.64 6.57 -24.68
C ILE A 216 -26.89 7.66 -23.62
N GLY A 217 -26.17 8.78 -23.69
CA GLY A 217 -26.33 9.92 -22.78
C GLY A 217 -25.55 9.80 -21.46
N MET A 218 -24.63 8.84 -21.33
CA MET A 218 -23.64 8.83 -20.26
C MET A 218 -22.44 9.69 -20.66
N ASP A 219 -22.64 11.00 -20.69
CA ASP A 219 -21.60 11.96 -21.04
C ASP A 219 -20.57 12.08 -19.90
N ILE A 220 -19.29 11.99 -20.24
CA ILE A 220 -18.18 12.10 -19.31
C ILE A 220 -18.19 13.49 -18.66
N ASP A 221 -18.49 14.55 -19.40
CA ASP A 221 -18.42 15.92 -18.88
C ASP A 221 -19.44 16.20 -17.77
N THR A 222 -20.60 15.54 -17.83
CA THR A 222 -21.72 15.74 -16.90
C THR A 222 -21.79 14.69 -15.80
N ASN A 223 -21.08 13.55 -15.93
CA ASN A 223 -21.10 12.46 -14.98
C ASN A 223 -19.83 12.42 -14.13
N SER A 224 -19.93 12.85 -12.87
CA SER A 224 -18.80 12.88 -11.93
C SER A 224 -18.15 11.50 -11.72
N HIS A 225 -18.91 10.41 -11.82
CA HIS A 225 -18.37 9.05 -11.72
C HIS A 225 -17.45 8.64 -12.88
N LEU A 226 -17.49 9.36 -14.00
CA LEU A 226 -16.61 9.15 -15.16
C LEU A 226 -15.41 10.11 -15.19
N ARG A 227 -15.49 11.21 -14.43
CA ARG A 227 -14.43 12.24 -14.34
C ARG A 227 -13.51 12.06 -13.15
N GLU A 228 -14.06 11.57 -12.05
CA GLU A 228 -13.35 11.39 -10.80
C GLU A 228 -13.08 9.92 -10.55
N VAL A 229 -11.92 9.66 -9.97
CA VAL A 229 -11.56 8.31 -9.51
C VAL A 229 -11.14 8.36 -8.05
N ASP A 230 -11.27 7.24 -7.36
CA ASP A 230 -10.65 7.06 -6.05
C ASP A 230 -9.32 6.33 -6.24
N VAL A 231 -8.24 6.92 -5.72
CA VAL A 231 -6.94 6.27 -5.54
C VAL A 231 -6.59 6.37 -4.08
N TRP A 232 -6.44 5.21 -3.44
CA TRP A 232 -6.10 5.11 -2.03
C TRP A 232 -4.58 5.01 -1.88
N THR A 233 -4.07 5.29 -0.68
CA THR A 233 -2.63 5.21 -0.37
C THR A 233 -2.33 4.01 0.52
N SER A 234 -1.13 3.48 0.39
CA SER A 234 -0.64 2.40 1.21
C SER A 234 0.88 2.38 1.34
N HIS A 235 1.35 1.85 2.46
CA HIS A 235 2.75 1.54 2.69
C HIS A 235 2.91 0.38 3.68
N GLU A 236 4.13 -0.14 3.79
CA GLU A 236 4.49 -1.11 4.82
C GLU A 236 4.54 -0.39 6.16
N ALA A 237 3.73 -0.81 7.13
CA ALA A 237 3.79 -0.31 8.49
C ALA A 237 5.06 -0.85 9.18
N LEU A 238 6.22 -0.27 8.87
CA LEU A 238 7.52 -0.81 9.29
C LEU A 238 8.06 -0.11 10.54
N LEU A 239 8.01 1.22 10.57
CA LEU A 239 8.54 2.05 11.65
C LEU A 239 7.42 2.40 12.63
N LEU A 240 7.18 1.53 13.62
CA LEU A 240 5.96 1.61 14.45
C LEU A 240 5.86 2.89 15.29
N GLY A 241 6.98 3.55 15.64
CA GLY A 241 6.92 4.87 16.26
C GLY A 241 6.29 5.93 15.34
N TYR A 242 6.57 5.87 14.04
CA TYR A 242 5.97 6.78 13.04
C TYR A 242 4.47 6.51 12.86
N GLU A 243 4.10 5.23 12.75
CA GLU A 243 2.71 4.79 12.63
C GLU A 243 1.89 5.11 13.89
N GLU A 244 2.44 4.90 15.09
CA GLU A 244 1.84 5.30 16.37
C GLU A 244 1.61 6.83 16.41
N SER A 245 2.62 7.61 15.99
CA SER A 245 2.51 9.07 15.89
C SER A 245 1.43 9.54 14.91
N LEU A 246 1.02 8.74 13.94
CA LEU A 246 -0.05 9.06 12.98
C LEU A 246 -1.37 8.33 13.27
N THR A 247 -1.42 7.53 14.32
CA THR A 247 -2.64 6.88 14.78
C THR A 247 -3.56 7.85 15.53
N ARG A 248 -4.84 7.89 15.14
CA ARG A 248 -5.85 8.80 15.68
C ARG A 248 -7.11 8.04 16.04
N ARG A 249 -7.82 8.56 17.04
CA ARG A 249 -9.16 8.07 17.37
C ARG A 249 -10.18 8.81 16.53
N ASP A 250 -10.95 8.07 15.74
CA ASP A 250 -12.03 8.61 14.93
C ASP A 250 -13.13 9.15 15.85
N SER A 251 -13.50 10.41 15.67
CA SER A 251 -14.53 11.09 16.47
C SER A 251 -15.92 10.51 16.25
N THR A 252 -16.16 9.85 15.12
CA THR A 252 -17.49 9.29 14.78
C THR A 252 -17.71 7.88 15.33
N SER A 253 -16.76 6.97 15.15
CA SER A 253 -16.87 5.57 15.64
C SER A 253 -16.23 5.34 17.01
N GLY A 254 -15.31 6.20 17.45
CA GLY A 254 -14.49 5.98 18.63
C GLY A 254 -13.38 4.93 18.45
N ASN A 255 -13.22 4.37 17.24
CA ASN A 255 -12.18 3.40 16.92
C ASN A 255 -10.86 4.08 16.56
N TRP A 256 -9.77 3.34 16.66
CA TRP A 256 -8.45 3.81 16.25
C TRP A 256 -8.20 3.52 14.78
N PHE A 257 -7.63 4.49 14.08
CA PHE A 257 -7.14 4.35 12.71
C PHE A 257 -5.71 4.84 12.68
N ASP A 258 -4.85 4.11 11.99
CA ASP A 258 -3.60 4.69 11.55
C ASP A 258 -3.90 5.64 10.39
N CYS A 259 -3.73 6.93 10.63
CA CYS A 259 -4.03 7.95 9.64
C CYS A 259 -2.82 8.33 8.79
N SER A 260 -1.75 7.52 8.79
CA SER A 260 -0.62 7.64 7.86
C SER A 260 -1.00 7.23 6.43
N ALA A 261 -1.88 6.24 6.27
CA ALA A 261 -2.37 5.78 4.98
C ALA A 261 -3.75 5.11 5.07
N HIS A 262 -4.40 4.92 3.91
CA HIS A 262 -5.70 4.27 3.84
C HIS A 262 -5.60 2.77 4.15
N MET A 263 -4.57 2.11 3.64
CA MET A 263 -4.27 0.70 3.87
C MET A 263 -2.80 0.55 4.28
N LEU A 264 -2.53 -0.34 5.22
CA LEU A 264 -1.16 -0.67 5.64
C LEU A 264 -0.90 -2.15 5.41
N TRP A 265 0.36 -2.57 5.25
CA TRP A 265 0.68 -3.99 5.28
C TRP A 265 1.85 -4.34 6.18
N ILE A 266 1.87 -5.61 6.60
CA ILE A 266 2.98 -6.25 7.31
C ILE A 266 3.84 -7.01 6.31
N GLY A 267 5.14 -6.75 6.33
CA GLY A 267 6.12 -7.39 5.48
C GLY A 267 6.42 -8.83 5.87
N GLU A 268 7.09 -9.57 4.98
CA GLU A 268 7.47 -10.97 5.22
C GLU A 268 8.43 -11.14 6.41
N ARG A 269 9.21 -10.10 6.72
CA ARG A 269 10.26 -10.09 7.76
C ARG A 269 9.78 -9.54 9.11
N THR A 270 8.50 -9.22 9.22
CA THR A 270 7.87 -8.55 10.38
C THR A 270 6.51 -9.14 10.73
N ARG A 271 6.17 -10.34 10.22
CA ARG A 271 4.87 -11.00 10.41
C ARG A 271 4.86 -12.08 11.48
N GLU A 272 5.79 -12.01 12.44
CA GLU A 272 5.78 -12.89 13.61
C GLU A 272 4.49 -12.71 14.39
N LEU A 273 3.76 -13.80 14.65
CA LEU A 273 2.42 -13.76 15.26
C LEU A 273 2.38 -13.10 16.65
N ASP A 274 3.46 -13.23 17.42
CA ASP A 274 3.65 -12.60 18.72
C ASP A 274 4.39 -11.26 18.66
N GLY A 275 4.73 -10.79 17.45
CA GLY A 275 5.54 -9.60 17.20
C GLY A 275 4.76 -8.29 17.22
N ALA A 276 5.51 -7.21 17.39
CA ALA A 276 5.00 -5.84 17.54
C ALA A 276 4.16 -5.36 16.34
N HIS A 277 4.48 -5.77 15.12
CA HIS A 277 3.74 -5.35 13.92
C HIS A 277 2.34 -5.97 13.83
N ILE A 278 2.20 -7.23 14.26
CA ILE A 278 0.88 -7.88 14.40
C ILE A 278 0.09 -7.21 15.51
N GLU A 279 0.72 -6.97 16.67
CA GLU A 279 0.10 -6.26 17.79
C GLU A 279 -0.41 -4.88 17.38
N PHE A 280 0.39 -4.10 16.65
CA PHE A 280 -0.01 -2.78 16.22
C PHE A 280 -1.22 -2.84 15.27
N LEU A 281 -1.13 -3.63 14.19
CA LEU A 281 -2.19 -3.66 13.18
C LEU A 281 -3.46 -4.41 13.61
N ARG A 282 -3.43 -5.28 14.63
CA ARG A 282 -4.66 -5.94 15.09
C ARG A 282 -5.69 -4.95 15.64
N GLY A 283 -5.26 -3.80 16.17
CA GLY A 283 -6.15 -2.85 16.85
C GLY A 283 -6.48 -1.56 16.10
N VAL A 284 -5.75 -1.22 15.03
CA VAL A 284 -6.20 -0.17 14.10
C VAL A 284 -7.35 -0.68 13.23
N SER A 285 -8.22 0.19 12.75
CA SER A 285 -9.45 -0.16 11.99
C SER A 285 -9.30 -0.03 10.47
N ASN A 286 -8.10 0.29 9.97
CA ASN A 286 -7.79 0.33 8.55
C ASN A 286 -7.97 -1.06 7.90
N PRO A 287 -8.32 -1.16 6.62
CA PRO A 287 -8.01 -2.38 5.88
C PRO A 287 -6.49 -2.60 5.89
N ILE A 288 -6.07 -3.85 6.10
CA ILE A 288 -4.66 -4.22 6.26
C ILE A 288 -4.28 -5.36 5.32
N GLY A 289 -3.00 -5.41 4.96
CA GLY A 289 -2.38 -6.49 4.22
C GLY A 289 -1.35 -7.26 5.05
N CYS A 290 -1.08 -8.50 4.68
CA CYS A 290 0.08 -9.22 5.18
C CYS A 290 0.72 -10.01 4.04
N LYS A 291 2.06 -9.90 3.92
CA LYS A 291 2.81 -10.70 2.96
C LYS A 291 2.77 -12.18 3.36
N VAL A 292 2.61 -13.04 2.36
CA VAL A 292 2.61 -14.51 2.53
C VAL A 292 3.66 -15.08 1.59
N GLY A 293 4.80 -15.46 2.17
CA GLY A 293 5.92 -16.11 1.48
C GLY A 293 5.81 -17.64 1.38
N PRO A 294 6.79 -18.27 0.70
CA PRO A 294 6.78 -19.70 0.39
C PRO A 294 6.99 -20.63 1.59
N THR A 295 7.38 -20.09 2.75
CA THR A 295 7.56 -20.86 3.99
C THR A 295 6.30 -20.92 4.85
N MET A 296 5.27 -20.13 4.54
CA MET A 296 4.01 -20.12 5.30
C MET A 296 3.31 -21.47 5.20
N THR A 297 2.79 -21.96 6.33
CA THR A 297 1.95 -23.15 6.43
C THR A 297 0.46 -22.83 6.54
N GLY A 298 -0.40 -23.85 6.38
CA GLY A 298 -1.86 -23.71 6.51
C GLY A 298 -2.28 -23.23 7.91
N ASP A 299 -1.67 -23.80 8.94
CA ASP A 299 -1.99 -23.44 10.34
C ASP A 299 -1.54 -22.01 10.66
N GLU A 300 -0.36 -21.61 10.18
CA GLU A 300 0.15 -20.24 10.39
C GLU A 300 -0.72 -19.19 9.68
N VAL A 301 -1.18 -19.45 8.46
CA VAL A 301 -2.05 -18.48 7.76
C VAL A 301 -3.42 -18.37 8.42
N ILE A 302 -3.97 -19.45 9.00
CA ILE A 302 -5.20 -19.39 9.79
C ILE A 302 -4.98 -18.57 11.05
N ALA A 303 -3.92 -18.85 11.82
CA ALA A 303 -3.59 -18.09 13.03
C ALA A 303 -3.37 -16.59 12.74
N LEU A 304 -2.78 -16.27 11.59
CA LEU A 304 -2.64 -14.90 11.10
C LEU A 304 -4.01 -14.25 10.82
N CYS A 305 -4.93 -14.97 10.18
CA CYS A 305 -6.29 -14.49 9.94
C CYS A 305 -7.04 -14.25 11.25
N GLU A 306 -6.91 -15.13 12.23
CA GLU A 306 -7.52 -14.99 13.57
C GLU A 306 -6.96 -13.79 14.33
N ALA A 307 -5.64 -13.54 14.23
CA ALA A 307 -5.01 -12.39 14.88
C ALA A 307 -5.43 -11.05 14.25
N LEU A 308 -5.48 -10.97 12.92
CA LEU A 308 -5.66 -9.70 12.19
C LEU A 308 -7.11 -9.38 11.80
N ASN A 309 -7.97 -10.40 11.73
CA ASN A 309 -9.39 -10.26 11.43
C ASN A 309 -10.27 -11.22 12.27
N PRO A 310 -10.20 -11.15 13.62
CA PRO A 310 -10.96 -12.05 14.49
C PRO A 310 -12.48 -11.91 14.32
N ALA A 311 -12.96 -10.74 13.93
CA ALA A 311 -14.38 -10.47 13.69
C ALA A 311 -14.86 -10.91 12.30
N MET A 312 -14.01 -11.53 11.48
CA MET A 312 -14.32 -12.00 10.12
C MET A 312 -15.00 -10.93 9.26
N ILE A 313 -14.48 -9.70 9.31
CA ILE A 313 -15.02 -8.57 8.55
C ILE A 313 -14.51 -8.69 7.10
N PRO A 314 -15.38 -8.81 6.07
CA PRO A 314 -14.93 -8.84 4.68
C PRO A 314 -14.20 -7.54 4.30
N GLY A 315 -13.11 -7.67 3.54
CA GLY A 315 -12.29 -6.54 3.10
C GLY A 315 -11.31 -6.00 4.15
N ARG A 316 -11.34 -6.52 5.38
CA ARG A 316 -10.39 -6.16 6.45
C ARG A 316 -8.97 -6.63 6.15
N LEU A 317 -8.81 -7.88 5.69
CA LEU A 317 -7.49 -8.52 5.53
C LEU A 317 -7.24 -8.91 4.07
N THR A 318 -6.11 -8.46 3.55
CA THR A 318 -5.56 -8.87 2.25
C THR A 318 -4.33 -9.75 2.46
N LEU A 319 -4.37 -11.01 2.01
CA LEU A 319 -3.22 -11.90 1.96
C LEU A 319 -2.46 -11.70 0.65
N ILE A 320 -1.24 -11.17 0.73
CA ILE A 320 -0.42 -10.77 -0.41
C ILE A 320 0.61 -11.87 -0.68
N SER A 321 0.27 -12.80 -1.56
CA SER A 321 1.09 -13.96 -1.93
C SER A 321 2.31 -13.54 -2.76
N ARG A 322 3.51 -13.98 -2.36
CA ARG A 322 4.78 -13.72 -3.07
C ARG A 322 5.66 -14.97 -3.16
N MET A 323 5.14 -16.01 -3.79
CA MET A 323 5.74 -17.35 -3.79
C MET A 323 6.98 -17.48 -4.68
N GLY A 324 7.02 -16.76 -5.80
CA GLY A 324 7.95 -17.03 -6.91
C GLY A 324 7.31 -17.92 -7.98
N ALA A 325 7.65 -17.67 -9.25
CA ALA A 325 6.97 -18.25 -10.40
C ALA A 325 7.05 -19.79 -10.42
N ASP A 326 8.19 -20.34 -10.03
CA ASP A 326 8.47 -21.78 -10.12
C ASP A 326 7.71 -22.63 -9.10
N ILE A 327 7.27 -22.04 -7.99
CA ILE A 327 6.72 -22.78 -6.84
C ILE A 327 5.32 -22.31 -6.41
N VAL A 328 4.74 -21.32 -7.10
CA VAL A 328 3.46 -20.72 -6.69
C VAL A 328 2.33 -21.74 -6.65
N GLU A 329 2.24 -22.65 -7.60
CA GLU A 329 1.15 -23.65 -7.61
C GLU A 329 1.22 -24.56 -6.40
N ASP A 330 2.41 -25.08 -6.08
CA ASP A 330 2.60 -26.04 -5.00
C ASP A 330 2.47 -25.39 -3.63
N ARG A 331 2.97 -24.16 -3.48
CA ARG A 331 3.00 -23.46 -2.18
C ARG A 331 1.72 -22.70 -1.87
N LEU A 332 1.05 -22.11 -2.87
CA LEU A 332 -0.15 -21.30 -2.63
C LEU A 332 -1.42 -22.16 -2.48
N ARG A 333 -1.56 -23.25 -3.25
CA ARG A 333 -2.79 -24.08 -3.23
C ARG A 333 -3.18 -24.59 -1.82
N PRO A 334 -2.25 -25.11 -0.99
CA PRO A 334 -2.58 -25.53 0.37
C PRO A 334 -3.09 -24.38 1.24
N LEU A 335 -2.53 -23.17 1.10
CA LEU A 335 -2.94 -22.00 1.87
C LEU A 335 -4.33 -21.51 1.45
N LEU A 336 -4.61 -21.49 0.14
CA LEU A 336 -5.94 -21.15 -0.38
C LEU A 336 -7.02 -22.10 0.18
N ARG A 337 -6.72 -23.41 0.24
CA ARG A 337 -7.64 -24.41 0.81
C ARG A 337 -7.85 -24.19 2.30
N ALA A 338 -6.78 -24.05 3.08
CA ALA A 338 -6.85 -23.85 4.52
C ALA A 338 -7.71 -22.62 4.88
N VAL A 339 -7.46 -21.47 4.23
CA VAL A 339 -8.22 -20.23 4.48
C VAL A 339 -9.68 -20.36 4.03
N LYS A 340 -9.94 -21.02 2.89
CA LYS A 340 -11.30 -21.26 2.39
C LYS A 340 -12.08 -22.17 3.33
N ASP A 341 -11.47 -23.27 3.77
CA ASP A 341 -12.10 -24.27 4.64
C ASP A 341 -12.38 -23.69 6.04
N ALA A 342 -11.51 -22.79 6.53
CA ALA A 342 -11.73 -22.02 7.75
C ALA A 342 -12.76 -20.87 7.60
N GLY A 343 -13.15 -20.52 6.37
CA GLY A 343 -14.19 -19.52 6.09
C GLY A 343 -13.77 -18.06 6.26
N HIS A 344 -12.46 -17.75 6.35
CA HIS A 344 -12.01 -16.37 6.52
C HIS A 344 -12.23 -15.51 5.25
N PRO A 345 -12.91 -14.35 5.35
CA PRO A 345 -13.25 -13.52 4.19
C PRO A 345 -12.10 -12.57 3.82
N VAL A 346 -11.03 -13.13 3.27
CA VAL A 346 -9.83 -12.39 2.85
C VAL A 346 -9.88 -11.96 1.40
N VAL A 347 -9.13 -10.91 1.07
CA VAL A 347 -8.73 -10.62 -0.31
C VAL A 347 -7.42 -11.36 -0.59
N TRP A 348 -7.34 -12.08 -1.71
CA TRP A 348 -6.07 -12.61 -2.20
C TRP A 348 -5.47 -11.67 -3.23
N ALA A 349 -4.23 -11.23 -2.97
CA ALA A 349 -3.45 -10.42 -3.90
C ALA A 349 -2.19 -11.18 -4.33
N CYS A 350 -1.77 -11.01 -5.58
CA CYS A 350 -0.51 -11.54 -6.11
C CYS A 350 0.53 -10.43 -6.13
N ASP A 351 1.65 -10.65 -5.45
CA ASP A 351 2.88 -9.87 -5.58
C ASP A 351 3.89 -10.70 -6.39
N PRO A 352 3.91 -10.51 -7.73
CA PRO A 352 4.76 -11.30 -8.61
C PRO A 352 6.21 -10.79 -8.64
N MET A 353 6.57 -9.81 -7.80
CA MET A 353 7.88 -9.16 -7.85
C MET A 353 8.80 -9.75 -6.79
N HIS A 354 8.40 -9.72 -5.51
CA HIS A 354 9.34 -10.01 -4.42
C HIS A 354 9.76 -11.48 -4.29
N GLY A 355 9.05 -12.41 -4.93
CA GLY A 355 9.37 -13.85 -4.93
C GLY A 355 10.25 -14.30 -6.09
N ASN A 356 10.51 -13.40 -7.04
CA ASN A 356 11.39 -13.58 -8.18
C ASN A 356 12.59 -12.63 -8.06
#